data_AF-W5KN12-F1
#
_entry.id   AF-W5KN12-F1
#
_cell.length_a   1.000
_cell.length_b   1.000
_cell.length_c   1.000
_cell.angle_alpha   90.00
_cell.angle_beta   90.00
_cell.angle_gamma   90.00
#
_symmetry.space_group_name_H-M   'P 1'
#
loop_
_entity.id
_entity.type
_entity.pdbx_description
1 polymer ?
#
loop_
_entity_poly.entity_id
_entity_poly.type
_entity_poly.pdbx_seq_one_letter_code
_entity_poly.pdbx_strand_id
1 'polypeptide(L)'
;MMQQILRDMYVQPELLAELNEVQKQILFYKIRQEQVRRWTERESQEDEMKGKKKRGERKCVQWLHGGDGEVWVWVMGEDAGDKPYEQIIRELIQKRARRQAQLEAVLKGDCSFGRMLTAIAEVTVCVGNERVLCSQRREEEERQKGEEEVRRVEEKRTRELYISLERERKNSEQDNKEWEEQLRRSKAADEEMTRKAQWARDEYKRHSLRAIEQGHVAVLSGHFQQQQPHMGRRHSSAIEQSEKPSPLQREPKRAGYERNSDTIAPWFHGIITREESEKLLMNEAEGSFLVRVSERIWGYTLSYRTASGFKHFLIDASGDCYNFLGVDQNRHATLTDLINFHKEEVITTTGKELLQEACKQTSSTGDYGGLFP
;
A
#
# COMPACT_ATOMS: atom_id res chain seq x y z
N MET A 1 20.29 -2.67 -24.17
CA MET A 1 18.90 -3.15 -23.93
C MET A 1 18.37 -2.69 -22.57
N MET A 2 18.90 -3.15 -21.43
CA MET A 2 18.46 -2.73 -20.09
C MET A 2 18.45 -1.19 -19.90
N GLN A 3 19.49 -0.49 -20.35
CA GLN A 3 19.54 0.98 -20.27
C GLN A 3 18.47 1.69 -21.10
N GLN A 4 18.01 1.08 -22.21
CA GLN A 4 16.92 1.62 -23.04
C GLN A 4 15.60 1.49 -22.29
N ILE A 5 15.35 0.33 -21.67
CA ILE A 5 14.17 0.06 -20.85
C ILE A 5 14.11 0.99 -19.63
N LEU A 6 15.23 1.20 -18.95
CA LEU A 6 15.29 2.13 -17.81
C LEU A 6 15.14 3.59 -18.24
N ARG A 7 15.42 3.93 -19.50
CA ARG A 7 15.17 5.26 -20.07
C ARG A 7 13.69 5.47 -20.38
N ASP A 8 13.10 4.51 -21.09
CA ASP A 8 11.74 4.61 -21.63
C ASP A 8 10.68 4.09 -20.65
N MET A 9 11.10 3.47 -19.55
CA MET A 9 10.26 2.87 -18.50
C MET A 9 9.24 1.85 -19.04
N TYR A 10 9.49 1.31 -20.22
CA TYR A 10 8.61 0.38 -20.92
C TYR A 10 9.37 -0.89 -21.30
N VAL A 11 8.74 -2.05 -21.04
CA VAL A 11 9.26 -3.37 -21.41
C VAL A 11 8.34 -3.97 -22.46
N GLN A 12 8.89 -4.36 -23.62
CA GLN A 12 8.12 -5.06 -24.64
C GLN A 12 7.67 -6.44 -24.12
N PRO A 13 6.40 -6.84 -24.34
CA PRO A 13 5.85 -8.10 -23.81
C PRO A 13 6.61 -9.35 -24.28
N GLU A 14 7.04 -9.37 -25.55
CA GLU A 14 7.82 -10.46 -26.15
C GLU A 14 9.17 -10.62 -25.44
N LEU A 15 9.86 -9.49 -25.20
CA LEU A 15 11.14 -9.47 -24.48
C LEU A 15 11.01 -9.90 -23.01
N LEU A 16 9.89 -9.55 -22.36
CA LEU A 16 9.60 -9.98 -20.99
C LEU A 16 9.29 -11.48 -20.90
N ALA A 17 8.71 -12.07 -21.95
CA ALA A 17 8.41 -13.50 -22.01
C ALA A 17 9.66 -14.37 -22.17
N GLU A 18 10.67 -13.86 -22.89
CA GLU A 18 11.95 -14.56 -23.14
C GLU A 18 12.93 -14.53 -21.95
N LEU A 19 12.78 -13.57 -21.02
CA LEU A 19 13.62 -13.47 -19.83
C LEU A 19 13.28 -14.60 -18.84
N ASN A 20 14.31 -15.15 -18.16
CA ASN A 20 14.08 -16.10 -17.08
C ASN A 20 13.59 -15.39 -15.80
N GLU A 21 13.02 -16.13 -14.85
CA GLU A 21 12.37 -15.55 -13.66
C GLU A 21 13.31 -14.68 -12.82
N VAL A 22 14.58 -15.10 -12.68
CA VAL A 22 15.62 -14.35 -11.96
C VAL A 22 15.94 -13.03 -12.70
N GLN A 23 16.02 -13.07 -14.03
CA GLN A 23 16.27 -11.90 -14.87
C GLN A 23 15.07 -10.94 -14.85
N LYS A 24 13.83 -11.44 -14.80
CA LYS A 24 12.62 -10.61 -14.62
C LYS A 24 12.63 -9.91 -13.27
N GLN A 25 12.97 -10.61 -12.19
CA GLN A 25 13.09 -10.03 -10.87
C GLN A 25 14.16 -8.92 -10.82
N ILE A 26 15.33 -9.16 -11.41
CA ILE A 26 16.40 -8.14 -11.52
C ILE A 26 15.93 -6.93 -12.35
N LEU A 27 15.23 -7.18 -13.46
CA LEU A 27 14.68 -6.13 -14.31
C LEU A 27 13.66 -5.26 -13.55
N PHE A 28 12.68 -5.88 -12.88
CA PHE A 28 11.69 -5.15 -12.11
C PHE A 28 12.29 -4.38 -10.94
N TYR A 29 13.28 -4.97 -10.26
CA TYR A 29 14.03 -4.27 -9.21
C TYR A 29 14.73 -3.02 -9.77
N LYS A 30 15.38 -3.12 -10.94
CA LYS A 30 16.04 -1.97 -11.58
C LYS A 30 15.06 -0.90 -12.07
N ILE A 31 13.93 -1.31 -12.64
CA ILE A 31 12.83 -0.41 -13.03
C ILE A 31 12.31 0.33 -11.79
N ARG A 32 12.11 -0.38 -10.68
CA ARG A 32 11.64 0.23 -9.43
C ARG A 32 12.65 1.21 -8.85
N GLN A 33 13.94 0.86 -8.85
CA GLN A 33 15.02 1.76 -8.44
C GLN A 33 15.02 3.05 -9.27
N GLU A 34 14.86 2.94 -10.59
CA GLU A 34 14.84 4.10 -11.48
C GLU A 34 13.57 4.96 -11.31
N GLN A 35 12.41 4.35 -11.03
CA GLN A 35 11.21 5.11 -10.65
C GLN A 35 11.42 5.93 -9.39
N VAL A 36 12.00 5.31 -8.35
CA VAL A 36 12.28 5.99 -7.09
C VAL A 36 13.31 7.09 -7.30
N ARG A 37 14.41 6.82 -8.01
CA ARG A 37 15.43 7.83 -8.34
C ARG A 37 14.84 9.03 -9.08
N ARG A 38 14.06 8.82 -10.14
CA ARG A 38 13.38 9.89 -10.89
C ARG A 38 12.35 10.64 -10.05
N TRP A 39 11.66 9.96 -9.15
CA TRP A 39 10.71 10.58 -8.24
C TRP A 39 11.44 11.47 -7.23
N THR A 40 12.46 10.96 -6.54
CA THR A 40 13.30 11.72 -5.61
C THR A 40 13.98 12.91 -6.28
N GLU A 41 14.46 12.75 -7.51
CA GLU A 41 15.06 13.84 -8.29
C GLU A 41 14.04 14.92 -8.66
N ARG A 42 12.79 14.54 -8.99
CA ARG A 42 11.70 15.52 -9.19
C ARG A 42 11.33 16.23 -7.89
N GLU A 43 11.20 15.52 -6.77
CA GLU A 43 10.91 16.11 -5.45
C GLU A 43 12.02 17.10 -5.04
N SER A 44 13.28 16.70 -5.19
CA SER A 44 14.43 17.55 -4.88
C SER A 44 14.50 18.78 -5.78
N GLN A 45 14.25 18.64 -7.08
CA GLN A 45 14.17 19.79 -7.99
C GLN A 45 12.99 20.69 -7.65
N GLU A 46 11.83 20.13 -7.28
CA GLU A 46 10.69 20.92 -6.83
C GLU A 46 10.98 21.68 -5.54
N ASP A 47 11.69 21.07 -4.59
CA ASP A 47 12.05 21.70 -3.32
C ASP A 47 13.11 22.80 -3.51
N GLU A 48 14.09 22.61 -4.40
CA GLU A 48 15.02 23.66 -4.80
C GLU A 48 14.30 24.81 -5.54
N MET A 49 13.30 24.50 -6.37
CA MET A 49 12.50 25.50 -7.08
C MET A 49 11.54 26.24 -6.13
N LYS A 50 11.01 25.56 -5.11
CA LYS A 50 10.20 26.14 -4.01
C LYS A 50 11.05 27.02 -3.10
N GLY A 51 12.31 26.67 -2.85
CA GLY A 51 13.27 27.47 -2.07
C GLY A 51 13.70 28.78 -2.75
N LYS A 52 13.72 28.82 -4.10
CA LYS A 52 14.06 30.04 -4.88
C LYS A 52 12.87 30.95 -5.18
N LYS A 53 11.63 30.48 -5.07
CA LYS A 53 10.44 31.34 -5.16
C LYS A 53 10.24 32.07 -3.82
N LYS A 54 10.61 33.36 -3.77
CA LYS A 54 10.09 34.30 -2.75
C LYS A 54 8.60 34.00 -2.52
N ARG A 55 8.17 33.88 -1.25
CA ARG A 55 6.77 33.70 -0.80
C ARG A 55 5.79 34.49 -1.68
N GLY A 56 5.37 33.87 -2.76
CA GLY A 56 4.32 34.29 -3.66
C GLY A 56 3.34 33.14 -3.64
N GLU A 57 2.09 33.46 -3.28
CA GLU A 57 0.93 32.59 -3.09
C GLU A 57 1.20 31.11 -3.35
N ARG A 58 1.35 30.36 -2.25
CA ARG A 58 1.25 28.90 -2.28
C ARG A 58 -0.02 28.55 -3.04
N LYS A 59 0.08 27.87 -4.18
CA LYS A 59 -1.10 27.37 -4.90
C LYS A 59 -1.85 26.44 -3.94
N CYS A 60 -2.93 26.94 -3.39
CA CYS A 60 -3.86 26.18 -2.57
C CYS A 60 -4.92 25.60 -3.51
N VAL A 61 -5.20 24.30 -3.38
CA VAL A 61 -6.37 23.70 -4.00
C VAL A 61 -7.57 24.20 -3.21
N GLN A 62 -8.35 25.11 -3.79
CA GLN A 62 -9.64 25.49 -3.25
C GLN A 62 -10.69 24.57 -3.85
N TRP A 63 -11.31 23.77 -2.99
CA TRP A 63 -12.45 22.95 -3.39
C TRP A 63 -13.66 23.86 -3.60
N LEU A 64 -14.37 23.65 -4.71
CA LEU A 64 -15.72 24.17 -4.86
C LEU A 64 -16.59 23.44 -3.83
N HIS A 65 -17.46 24.16 -3.14
CA HIS A 65 -18.41 23.57 -2.19
C HIS A 65 -19.83 23.74 -2.73
N GLY A 66 -20.67 22.72 -2.56
CA GLY A 66 -22.09 22.74 -2.87
C GLY A 66 -22.89 23.62 -1.92
N GLY A 67 -24.20 23.78 -2.17
CA GLY A 67 -25.10 24.54 -1.30
C GLY A 67 -25.33 23.92 0.09
N ASP A 68 -24.90 22.67 0.27
CA ASP A 68 -24.86 21.91 1.51
C ASP A 68 -23.57 22.10 2.32
N GLY A 69 -22.57 22.79 1.77
CA GLY A 69 -21.26 22.98 2.40
C GLY A 69 -20.30 21.81 2.24
N GLU A 70 -20.66 20.78 1.47
CA GLU A 70 -19.80 19.66 1.09
C GLU A 70 -19.03 19.96 -0.20
N VAL A 71 -17.98 19.21 -0.50
CA VAL A 71 -17.19 19.39 -1.73
C VAL A 71 -18.06 19.12 -2.97
N TRP A 72 -18.07 20.06 -3.91
CA TRP A 72 -18.85 19.97 -5.15
C TRP A 72 -18.29 18.88 -6.05
N VAL A 73 -19.17 17.95 -6.42
CA VAL A 73 -18.89 16.83 -7.31
C VAL A 73 -19.80 16.95 -8.52
N TRP A 74 -19.21 16.90 -9.71
CA TRP A 74 -19.95 16.82 -10.96
C TRP A 74 -20.08 15.37 -11.40
N VAL A 75 -21.32 14.91 -11.60
CA VAL A 75 -21.64 13.56 -12.07
C VAL A 75 -22.15 13.65 -13.50
N MET A 76 -21.40 13.05 -14.43
CA MET A 76 -21.76 13.06 -15.85
C MET A 76 -23.17 12.48 -16.07
N GLY A 77 -24.07 13.28 -16.62
CA GLY A 77 -25.42 12.83 -16.97
C GLY A 77 -26.51 13.12 -15.93
N GLU A 78 -26.19 13.84 -14.84
CA GLU A 78 -27.19 14.31 -13.85
C GLU A 78 -27.59 15.78 -14.05
N ASP A 79 -26.80 16.57 -14.78
CA ASP A 79 -27.11 17.97 -15.07
C ASP A 79 -28.17 18.13 -16.18
N ALA A 80 -28.97 19.19 -16.09
CA ALA A 80 -30.13 19.46 -16.94
C ALA A 80 -29.85 19.63 -18.45
N GLY A 81 -28.58 19.59 -18.87
CA GLY A 81 -28.14 19.64 -20.27
C GLY A 81 -27.35 18.42 -20.73
N ASP A 82 -27.04 17.48 -19.84
CA ASP A 82 -26.24 16.30 -20.18
C ASP A 82 -27.11 15.15 -20.69
N LYS A 83 -26.52 14.34 -21.57
CA LYS A 83 -27.12 13.05 -21.91
C LYS A 83 -26.99 12.14 -20.68
N PRO A 84 -28.02 11.37 -20.32
CA PRO A 84 -27.92 10.44 -19.20
C PRO A 84 -26.78 9.45 -19.46
N TYR A 85 -26.04 9.11 -18.40
CA TYR A 85 -24.84 8.26 -18.47
C TYR A 85 -25.08 6.96 -19.27
N GLU A 86 -26.22 6.32 -19.03
CA GLU A 86 -26.68 5.12 -19.75
C GLU A 86 -26.75 5.31 -21.27
N GLN A 87 -27.19 6.48 -21.72
CA GLN A 87 -27.30 6.79 -23.14
C GLN A 87 -25.95 7.11 -23.77
N ILE A 88 -25.03 7.73 -23.02
CA ILE A 88 -23.64 7.95 -23.44
C ILE A 88 -22.94 6.61 -23.66
N ILE A 89 -23.06 5.68 -22.73
CA ILE A 89 -22.48 4.33 -22.85
C ILE A 89 -23.10 3.57 -24.03
N ARG A 90 -24.44 3.57 -24.14
CA ARG A 90 -25.14 2.88 -25.22
C ARG A 90 -24.68 3.38 -26.60
N GLU A 91 -24.53 4.68 -26.79
CA GLU A 91 -23.98 5.27 -28.02
C GLU A 91 -22.53 4.82 -28.27
N LEU A 92 -21.71 4.74 -27.22
CA LEU A 92 -20.30 4.30 -27.32
C LEU A 92 -20.20 2.84 -27.76
N ILE A 93 -21.01 1.96 -27.15
CA ILE A 93 -21.11 0.54 -27.50
C ILE A 93 -21.59 0.39 -28.94
N GLN A 94 -22.62 1.14 -29.34
CA GLN A 94 -23.17 1.09 -30.69
C GLN A 94 -22.16 1.57 -31.74
N LYS A 95 -21.39 2.62 -31.45
CA LYS A 95 -20.29 3.07 -32.32
C LYS A 95 -19.18 2.03 -32.45
N ARG A 96 -18.83 1.35 -31.36
CA ARG A 96 -17.81 0.27 -31.39
C ARG A 96 -18.30 -0.93 -32.20
N ALA A 97 -19.55 -1.36 -32.02
CA ALA A 97 -20.17 -2.44 -32.78
C ALA A 97 -20.24 -2.15 -34.28
N ARG A 98 -20.62 -0.92 -34.67
CA ARG A 98 -20.63 -0.49 -36.09
C ARG A 98 -19.25 -0.53 -36.72
N ARG A 99 -18.21 -0.04 -36.02
CA ARG A 99 -16.82 -0.11 -36.50
C ARG A 99 -16.34 -1.54 -36.65
N GLN A 100 -16.69 -2.42 -35.71
CA GLN A 100 -16.34 -3.83 -35.77
C GLN A 100 -17.01 -4.52 -36.97
N ALA A 101 -18.31 -4.28 -37.19
CA ALA A 101 -19.02 -4.79 -38.36
C ALA A 101 -18.45 -4.26 -39.69
N GLN A 102 -18.01 -3.00 -39.74
CA GLN A 102 -17.34 -2.43 -40.91
C GLN A 102 -15.99 -3.10 -41.19
N LEU A 103 -15.18 -3.33 -40.15
CA LEU A 103 -13.90 -4.05 -40.29
C LEU A 103 -14.11 -5.49 -40.74
N GLU A 104 -15.10 -6.20 -40.18
CA GLU A 104 -15.44 -7.55 -40.59
C GLU A 104 -16.02 -7.61 -42.01
N ALA A 105 -16.79 -6.62 -42.44
CA ALA A 105 -17.31 -6.53 -43.81
C ALA A 105 -16.20 -6.23 -44.83
N VAL A 106 -15.18 -5.44 -44.45
CA VAL A 106 -13.98 -5.22 -45.28
C VAL A 106 -13.16 -6.51 -45.37
N LEU A 107 -12.90 -7.16 -44.23
CA LEU A 107 -12.18 -8.44 -44.18
C LEU A 107 -12.92 -9.57 -44.92
N LYS A 108 -14.26 -9.60 -44.88
CA LYS A 108 -15.09 -10.53 -45.68
C LYS A 108 -15.24 -10.09 -47.14
N GLY A 109 -15.14 -8.81 -47.42
CA GLY A 109 -15.16 -8.20 -48.76
C GLY A 109 -13.91 -8.49 -49.59
N ASP A 110 -12.81 -8.87 -48.93
CA ASP A 110 -11.58 -9.32 -49.57
C ASP A 110 -11.60 -10.80 -50.02
N CYS A 111 -12.76 -11.47 -49.93
CA CYS A 111 -13.04 -12.70 -50.69
C CYS A 111 -13.68 -12.43 -52.06
N SER A 112 -13.33 -11.30 -52.70
CA SER A 112 -13.77 -10.95 -54.06
C SER A 112 -12.69 -11.07 -55.14
N PHE A 113 -11.50 -11.61 -54.83
CA PHE A 113 -10.54 -12.02 -55.88
C PHE A 113 -10.76 -13.47 -56.38
N GLY A 114 -11.61 -14.26 -55.70
CA GLY A 114 -11.89 -15.66 -56.04
C GLY A 114 -13.16 -15.93 -56.86
N ARG A 115 -13.90 -14.89 -57.27
CA ARG A 115 -15.19 -15.03 -57.99
C ARG A 115 -15.22 -14.33 -59.36
N MET A 116 -14.05 -14.20 -59.99
CA MET A 116 -13.96 -13.83 -61.42
C MET A 116 -13.72 -15.04 -62.33
N LEU A 117 -13.47 -16.24 -61.78
CA LEU A 117 -13.16 -17.44 -62.58
C LEU A 117 -14.35 -18.39 -62.84
N THR A 118 -15.54 -18.10 -62.30
CA THR A 118 -16.74 -18.95 -62.46
C THR A 118 -17.82 -18.32 -63.33
N ALA A 119 -17.47 -17.30 -64.13
CA ALA A 119 -18.39 -16.64 -65.05
C ALA A 119 -18.01 -16.83 -66.54
N ILE A 120 -16.99 -17.64 -66.86
CA ILE A 120 -16.54 -17.90 -68.24
C ILE A 120 -16.82 -19.35 -68.69
N ALA A 121 -17.42 -20.19 -67.85
CA ALA A 121 -17.81 -21.55 -68.23
C ALA A 121 -19.29 -21.78 -67.93
N GLU A 122 -20.17 -21.20 -68.75
CA GLU A 122 -21.50 -21.77 -69.09
C GLU A 122 -22.22 -20.83 -70.07
N VAL A 123 -21.73 -20.80 -71.31
CA VAL A 123 -22.59 -20.54 -72.47
C VAL A 123 -22.70 -21.85 -73.24
N THR A 124 -23.70 -22.66 -72.91
CA THR A 124 -24.36 -23.56 -73.86
C THR A 124 -25.80 -23.76 -73.41
N VAL A 125 -26.70 -23.35 -74.31
CA VAL A 125 -28.15 -23.22 -74.16
C VAL A 125 -28.85 -24.56 -73.90
N CYS A 126 -29.83 -24.58 -72.98
CA CYS A 126 -31.03 -25.42 -73.08
C CYS A 126 -32.20 -24.83 -72.27
N VAL A 127 -33.13 -24.20 -73.01
CA VAL A 127 -34.61 -24.16 -72.83
C VAL A 127 -35.19 -24.43 -71.43
N GLY A 128 -35.81 -23.40 -70.85
CA GLY A 128 -36.86 -23.54 -69.82
C GLY A 128 -36.75 -22.53 -68.69
N ASN A 129 -37.37 -21.35 -68.86
CA ASN A 129 -37.40 -20.24 -67.90
C ASN A 129 -38.02 -20.56 -66.51
N GLU A 130 -38.47 -21.79 -66.25
CA GLU A 130 -39.06 -22.20 -64.96
C GLU A 130 -38.07 -22.92 -64.03
N ARG A 131 -36.99 -23.54 -64.53
CA ARG A 131 -36.05 -24.30 -63.68
C ARG A 131 -34.99 -23.43 -62.98
N VAL A 132 -34.54 -22.35 -63.62
CA VAL A 132 -33.56 -21.41 -63.03
C VAL A 132 -34.16 -20.66 -61.84
N LEU A 133 -35.42 -20.21 -61.97
CA LEU A 133 -36.22 -19.59 -60.92
C LEU A 133 -36.56 -20.55 -59.76
N CYS A 134 -36.56 -21.86 -60.00
CA CYS A 134 -36.76 -22.87 -58.97
C CYS A 134 -35.47 -23.15 -58.20
N SER A 135 -34.31 -23.17 -58.87
CA SER A 135 -33.00 -23.33 -58.21
C SER A 135 -32.61 -22.11 -57.38
N GLN A 136 -32.79 -20.89 -57.92
CA GLN A 136 -32.53 -19.64 -57.18
C GLN A 136 -33.44 -19.46 -55.97
N ARG A 137 -34.72 -19.85 -56.08
CA ARG A 137 -35.67 -19.80 -54.95
C ARG A 137 -35.29 -20.79 -53.85
N ARG A 138 -34.79 -21.97 -54.21
CA ARG A 138 -34.31 -22.97 -53.25
C ARG A 138 -33.04 -22.51 -52.53
N GLU A 139 -32.11 -21.87 -53.24
CA GLU A 139 -30.90 -21.27 -52.65
C GLU A 139 -31.23 -20.09 -51.74
N GLU A 140 -32.18 -19.24 -52.12
CA GLU A 140 -32.68 -18.11 -51.31
C GLU A 140 -33.37 -18.61 -50.02
N GLU A 141 -34.18 -19.67 -50.12
CA GLU A 141 -34.82 -20.31 -48.97
C GLU A 141 -33.81 -20.96 -48.02
N GLU A 142 -32.75 -21.58 -48.54
CA GLU A 142 -31.66 -22.13 -47.72
C GLU A 142 -30.84 -21.02 -47.05
N ARG A 143 -30.60 -19.90 -47.75
CA ARG A 143 -29.97 -18.71 -47.17
C ARG A 143 -30.81 -18.10 -46.05
N GLN A 144 -32.12 -17.97 -46.25
CA GLN A 144 -33.04 -17.47 -45.23
C GLN A 144 -33.09 -18.38 -44.00
N LYS A 145 -33.11 -19.71 -44.19
CA LYS A 145 -33.02 -20.66 -43.08
C LYS A 145 -31.69 -20.54 -42.33
N GLY A 146 -30.58 -20.38 -43.04
CA GLY A 146 -29.26 -20.15 -42.44
C GLY A 146 -29.21 -18.86 -41.62
N GLU A 147 -29.79 -17.78 -42.12
CA GLU A 147 -29.88 -16.49 -41.42
C GLU A 147 -30.78 -16.55 -40.19
N GLU A 148 -31.90 -17.27 -40.24
CA GLU A 148 -32.75 -17.48 -39.06
C GLU A 148 -32.09 -18.33 -37.99
N GLU A 149 -31.32 -19.36 -38.37
CA GLU A 149 -30.56 -20.19 -37.45
C GLU A 149 -29.48 -19.35 -36.73
N VAL A 150 -28.73 -18.54 -37.49
CA VAL A 150 -27.73 -17.60 -36.93
C VAL A 150 -28.41 -16.62 -35.97
N ARG A 151 -29.54 -16.02 -36.37
CA ARG A 151 -30.32 -15.11 -35.51
C ARG A 151 -30.76 -15.78 -34.21
N ARG A 152 -31.21 -17.04 -34.26
CA ARG A 152 -31.60 -17.81 -33.06
C ARG A 152 -30.42 -18.09 -32.15
N VAL A 153 -29.25 -18.41 -32.70
CA VAL A 153 -28.04 -18.67 -31.93
C VAL A 153 -27.54 -17.39 -31.26
N GLU A 154 -27.52 -16.26 -31.98
CA GLU A 154 -27.15 -14.96 -31.45
C GLU A 154 -28.10 -14.49 -30.34
N GLU A 155 -29.40 -14.70 -30.51
CA GLU A 155 -30.40 -14.34 -29.51
C GLU A 155 -30.26 -15.18 -28.24
N LYS A 156 -30.02 -16.49 -28.37
CA LYS A 156 -29.72 -17.36 -27.21
C LYS A 156 -28.47 -16.89 -26.48
N ARG A 157 -27.39 -16.63 -27.21
CA ARG A 157 -26.13 -16.16 -26.63
C ARG A 157 -26.30 -14.80 -25.94
N THR A 158 -27.07 -13.90 -26.52
CA THR A 158 -27.36 -12.59 -25.92
C THR A 158 -28.17 -12.73 -24.63
N ARG A 159 -29.16 -13.62 -24.61
CA ARG A 159 -29.96 -13.92 -23.39
C ARG A 159 -29.10 -14.55 -22.30
N GLU A 160 -28.22 -15.49 -22.64
CA GLU A 160 -27.31 -16.12 -21.68
C GLU A 160 -26.32 -15.12 -21.08
N LEU A 161 -25.73 -14.26 -21.92
CA LEU A 161 -24.86 -13.18 -21.46
C LEU A 161 -25.58 -12.22 -20.52
N TYR A 162 -26.82 -11.83 -20.85
CA TYR A 162 -27.64 -10.98 -19.99
C TYR A 162 -27.92 -11.62 -18.63
N ILE A 163 -28.31 -12.91 -18.61
CA ILE A 163 -28.55 -13.65 -17.36
C ILE A 163 -27.27 -13.76 -16.53
N SER A 164 -26.12 -14.00 -17.17
CA SER A 164 -24.82 -14.07 -16.48
C SER A 164 -24.44 -12.73 -15.86
N LEU A 165 -24.58 -11.63 -16.62
CA LEU A 165 -24.27 -10.28 -16.15
C LEU A 165 -25.18 -9.85 -14.99
N GLU A 166 -26.46 -10.20 -15.05
CA GLU A 166 -27.42 -9.85 -14.00
C GLU A 166 -27.18 -10.66 -12.71
N ARG A 167 -26.69 -11.90 -12.83
CA ARG A 167 -26.24 -12.71 -11.70
C ARG A 167 -24.98 -12.11 -11.07
N GLU A 168 -24.03 -11.69 -11.88
CA GLU A 168 -22.78 -11.07 -11.42
C GLU A 168 -23.04 -9.72 -10.73
N ARG A 169 -23.94 -8.89 -11.28
CA ARG A 169 -24.39 -7.66 -10.63
C ARG A 169 -25.00 -7.92 -9.25
N LYS A 170 -25.87 -8.92 -9.12
CA LYS A 170 -26.49 -9.28 -7.83
C LYS A 170 -25.47 -9.81 -6.82
N ASN A 171 -24.50 -10.62 -7.27
CA ASN A 171 -23.42 -11.08 -6.42
C ASN A 171 -22.56 -9.90 -5.94
N SER A 172 -22.18 -8.99 -6.83
CA SER A 172 -21.40 -7.79 -6.48
C SER A 172 -22.15 -6.88 -5.50
N GLU A 173 -23.47 -6.75 -5.63
CA GLU A 173 -24.30 -6.00 -4.67
C GLU A 173 -24.36 -6.68 -3.29
N GLN A 174 -24.36 -8.00 -3.26
CA GLN A 174 -24.33 -8.78 -2.03
C GLN A 174 -22.98 -8.66 -1.34
N ASP A 175 -21.88 -8.82 -2.08
CA ASP A 175 -20.51 -8.66 -1.57
C ASP A 175 -20.27 -7.25 -1.01
N ASN A 176 -20.80 -6.21 -1.68
CA ASN A 176 -20.68 -4.83 -1.20
C ASN A 176 -21.44 -4.61 0.11
N LYS A 177 -22.64 -5.19 0.26
CA LYS A 177 -23.41 -5.14 1.52
C LYS A 177 -22.70 -5.88 2.65
N GLU A 178 -22.13 -7.05 2.36
CA GLU A 178 -21.38 -7.83 3.34
C GLU A 178 -20.13 -7.07 3.81
N TRP A 179 -19.44 -6.42 2.87
CA TRP A 179 -18.31 -5.55 3.17
C TRP A 179 -18.70 -4.35 4.03
N GLU A 180 -19.80 -3.66 3.72
CA GLU A 180 -20.32 -2.55 4.55
C GLU A 180 -20.68 -3.00 5.97
N GLU A 181 -21.34 -4.17 6.12
CA GLU A 181 -21.64 -4.70 7.44
C GLU A 181 -20.36 -5.09 8.21
N GLN A 182 -19.37 -5.66 7.53
CA GLN A 182 -18.09 -6.00 8.15
C GLN A 182 -17.35 -4.74 8.60
N LEU A 183 -17.36 -3.67 7.80
CA LEU A 183 -16.80 -2.38 8.17
C LEU A 183 -17.51 -1.79 9.40
N ARG A 184 -18.84 -1.87 9.44
CA ARG A 184 -19.64 -1.44 10.60
C ARG A 184 -19.30 -2.25 11.86
N ARG A 185 -19.12 -3.57 11.74
CA ARG A 185 -18.70 -4.44 12.85
C ARG A 185 -17.30 -4.08 13.35
N SER A 186 -16.36 -3.81 12.44
CA SER A 186 -14.99 -3.38 12.79
C SER A 186 -15.01 -2.04 13.54
N LYS A 187 -15.72 -1.04 13.01
CA LYS A 187 -15.83 0.28 13.64
C LYS A 187 -16.45 0.18 15.04
N ALA A 188 -17.49 -0.63 15.21
CA ALA A 188 -18.11 -0.85 16.52
C ALA A 188 -17.15 -1.53 17.51
N ALA A 189 -16.33 -2.48 17.05
CA ALA A 189 -15.33 -3.11 17.89
C ALA A 189 -14.22 -2.13 18.31
N ASP A 190 -13.74 -1.29 17.40
CA ASP A 190 -12.75 -0.25 17.70
C ASP A 190 -13.27 0.80 18.70
N GLU A 191 -14.54 1.20 18.56
CA GLU A 191 -15.24 2.07 19.51
C GLU A 191 -15.36 1.40 20.90
N GLU A 192 -15.69 0.11 20.95
CA GLU A 192 -15.77 -0.64 22.20
C GLU A 192 -14.39 -0.75 22.89
N MET A 193 -13.34 -1.01 22.12
CA MET A 193 -11.96 -1.07 22.62
C MET A 193 -11.50 0.29 23.13
N THR A 194 -11.86 1.36 22.44
CA THR A 194 -11.60 2.75 22.87
C THR A 194 -12.31 3.04 24.20
N ARG A 195 -13.57 2.62 24.35
CA ARG A 195 -14.33 2.80 25.60
C ARG A 195 -13.72 2.03 26.77
N LYS A 196 -13.28 0.78 26.54
CA LYS A 196 -12.58 -0.03 27.56
C LYS A 196 -11.26 0.63 27.99
N ALA A 197 -10.49 1.15 27.04
CA ALA A 197 -9.24 1.85 27.33
C ALA A 197 -9.46 3.15 28.13
N GLN A 198 -10.50 3.92 27.81
CA GLN A 198 -10.90 5.10 28.58
C GLN A 198 -11.30 4.71 30.01
N TRP A 199 -12.17 3.71 30.17
CA TRP A 199 -12.59 3.23 31.48
C TRP A 199 -11.38 2.80 32.33
N ALA A 200 -10.45 2.02 31.77
CA ALA A 200 -9.24 1.59 32.47
C ALA A 200 -8.35 2.76 32.92
N ARG A 201 -8.18 3.79 32.09
CA ARG A 201 -7.42 5.00 32.45
C ARG A 201 -8.10 5.76 33.59
N ASP A 202 -9.42 5.88 33.56
CA ASP A 202 -10.17 6.58 34.60
C ASP A 202 -10.23 5.77 35.89
N GLU A 203 -10.30 4.44 35.80
CA GLU A 203 -10.18 3.51 36.94
C GLU A 203 -8.82 3.66 37.62
N TYR A 204 -7.73 3.68 36.83
CA TYR A 204 -6.38 3.91 37.32
C TYR A 204 -6.24 5.27 37.99
N LYS A 205 -6.75 6.34 37.37
CA LYS A 205 -6.78 7.68 37.99
C LYS A 205 -7.55 7.67 39.32
N ARG A 206 -8.72 7.04 39.37
CA ARG A 206 -9.53 6.89 40.59
C ARG A 206 -8.80 6.11 41.67
N HIS A 207 -8.12 5.02 41.33
CA HIS A 207 -7.30 4.24 42.26
C HIS A 207 -6.06 5.00 42.73
N SER A 208 -5.39 5.71 41.83
CA SER A 208 -4.22 6.55 42.15
C SER A 208 -4.60 7.69 43.10
N LEU A 209 -5.72 8.37 42.85
CA LEU A 209 -6.21 9.44 43.74
C LEU A 209 -6.56 8.88 45.12
N ARG A 210 -7.24 7.71 45.20
CA ARG A 210 -7.51 7.04 46.47
C ARG A 210 -6.24 6.61 47.21
N ALA A 211 -5.21 6.14 46.50
CA ALA A 211 -3.92 5.79 47.12
C ALA A 211 -3.17 7.01 47.68
N ILE A 212 -3.31 8.17 47.03
CA ILE A 212 -2.78 9.46 47.52
C ILE A 212 -3.56 9.90 48.77
N GLU A 213 -4.89 9.82 48.76
CA GLU A 213 -5.76 10.15 49.90
C GLU A 213 -5.54 9.22 51.10
N GLN A 214 -5.21 7.94 50.87
CA GLN A 214 -4.87 6.95 51.90
C GLN A 214 -3.44 7.09 52.45
N GLY A 215 -2.69 8.12 52.04
CA GLY A 215 -1.41 8.48 52.66
C GLY A 215 -0.22 7.58 52.31
N HIS A 216 -0.35 6.65 51.36
CA HIS A 216 0.73 5.70 51.02
C HIS A 216 1.87 6.31 50.19
N VAL A 217 1.79 7.59 49.78
CA VAL A 217 2.84 8.25 48.96
C VAL A 217 3.20 9.66 49.47
N ALA A 218 2.85 10.00 50.72
CA ALA A 218 3.19 11.32 51.28
C ALA A 218 4.65 11.44 51.76
N VAL A 219 5.39 10.33 51.90
CA VAL A 219 6.73 10.34 52.54
C VAL A 219 7.89 10.51 51.54
N LEU A 220 7.69 10.28 50.24
CA LEU A 220 8.78 10.35 49.25
C LEU A 220 8.84 11.68 48.47
N SER A 221 7.85 12.56 48.59
CA SER A 221 7.79 13.82 47.85
C SER A 221 8.50 15.00 48.55
N GLY A 222 9.09 14.77 49.74
CA GLY A 222 9.69 15.84 50.57
C GLY A 222 11.20 16.06 50.41
N HIS A 223 11.93 15.24 49.66
CA HIS A 223 13.41 15.26 49.68
C HIS A 223 14.09 15.78 48.40
N PHE A 224 13.35 16.40 47.49
CA PHE A 224 13.89 16.97 46.25
C PHE A 224 13.52 18.45 46.05
N GLN A 225 13.49 19.22 47.13
CA GLN A 225 13.21 20.66 47.06
C GLN A 225 14.17 21.47 47.92
N GLN A 226 15.47 21.33 47.64
CA GLN A 226 16.48 22.24 48.14
C GLN A 226 17.47 22.59 47.03
N GLN A 227 16.99 23.42 46.09
CA GLN A 227 17.73 24.44 45.35
C GLN A 227 16.86 24.87 44.16
N GLN A 228 16.16 26.01 44.30
CA GLN A 228 15.99 27.09 43.30
C GLN A 228 15.06 28.17 43.89
N PRO A 229 15.31 29.47 43.67
CA PRO A 229 14.51 30.55 44.23
C PRO A 229 13.29 30.91 43.38
N HIS A 230 12.16 31.05 44.07
CA HIS A 230 11.13 32.09 43.99
C HIS A 230 10.44 32.43 42.64
N MET A 231 9.16 32.03 42.63
CA MET A 231 7.95 32.73 42.15
C MET A 231 7.45 32.57 40.72
N GLY A 232 6.19 32.13 40.63
CA GLY A 232 5.30 32.51 39.53
C GLY A 232 4.21 31.53 39.12
N ARG A 233 3.61 30.74 40.03
CA ARG A 233 2.43 29.93 39.71
C ARG A 233 1.21 30.84 39.52
N ARG A 234 0.71 30.98 38.30
CA ARG A 234 -0.68 31.39 38.02
C ARG A 234 -1.36 30.32 37.17
N HIS A 235 -2.42 29.76 37.74
CA HIS A 235 -3.43 28.98 37.02
C HIS A 235 -4.15 29.89 36.02
N SER A 236 -4.31 29.44 34.79
CA SER A 236 -5.37 29.90 33.88
C SER A 236 -5.71 28.77 32.93
N SER A 237 -6.91 28.24 33.12
CA SER A 237 -7.62 27.33 32.22
C SER A 237 -7.91 28.01 30.90
N ALA A 238 -7.37 27.50 29.80
CA ALA A 238 -7.91 27.72 28.47
C ALA A 238 -7.59 26.50 27.61
N ILE A 239 -8.65 25.94 27.04
CA ILE A 239 -8.65 24.93 26.01
C ILE A 239 -7.97 25.54 24.78
N GLU A 240 -6.85 24.98 24.34
CA GLU A 240 -6.29 25.31 23.03
C GLU A 240 -5.86 24.02 22.34
N GLN A 241 -6.33 23.90 21.10
CA GLN A 241 -6.23 22.73 20.25
C GLN A 241 -4.76 22.49 19.90
N SER A 242 -4.32 21.24 20.08
CA SER A 242 -2.97 20.76 19.80
C SER A 242 -2.60 20.96 18.33
N GLU A 243 -1.84 22.01 18.03
CA GLU A 243 -1.00 22.08 16.84
C GLU A 243 0.07 20.98 16.91
N LYS A 244 0.16 20.15 15.87
CA LYS A 244 1.17 19.11 15.76
C LYS A 244 2.57 19.75 15.66
N PRO A 245 3.54 19.40 16.53
CA PRO A 245 4.85 20.00 16.46
C PRO A 245 5.65 19.48 15.26
N SER A 246 6.34 20.41 14.60
CA SER A 246 7.26 20.19 13.49
C SER A 246 8.35 19.15 13.82
N PRO A 247 8.85 18.36 12.85
CA PRO A 247 9.79 17.25 13.09
C PRO A 247 11.16 17.59 13.71
N LEU A 248 11.46 18.87 13.98
CA LEU A 248 12.78 19.35 14.41
C LEU A 248 12.88 19.69 15.91
N GLN A 249 11.89 19.31 16.72
CA GLN A 249 11.90 19.55 18.19
C GLN A 249 11.71 18.26 19.01
N ARG A 250 12.07 17.10 18.47
CA ARG A 250 12.25 15.90 19.29
C ARG A 250 13.74 15.76 19.56
N GLU A 251 14.15 15.92 20.83
CA GLU A 251 15.50 15.56 21.25
C GLU A 251 15.84 14.17 20.69
N PRO A 252 17.06 13.95 20.17
CA PRO A 252 17.47 12.64 19.72
C PRO A 252 17.20 11.69 20.88
N LYS A 253 16.39 10.64 20.68
CA LYS A 253 15.90 9.74 21.74
C LYS A 253 17.02 8.91 22.43
N ARG A 254 18.27 9.38 22.37
CA ARG A 254 19.52 8.76 22.83
C ARG A 254 19.55 7.26 22.52
N ALA A 255 18.95 6.88 21.39
CA ALA A 255 18.83 5.50 20.99
C ALA A 255 20.20 5.00 20.56
N GLY A 256 20.67 3.93 21.21
CA GLY A 256 22.03 3.42 21.00
C GLY A 256 23.09 4.03 21.90
N TYR A 257 22.75 4.92 22.85
CA TYR A 257 23.66 5.32 23.93
C TYR A 257 23.51 4.43 25.15
N GLU A 258 24.57 4.34 25.95
CA GLU A 258 24.48 3.78 27.30
C GLU A 258 23.60 4.65 28.21
N ARG A 259 22.95 4.02 29.21
CA ARG A 259 21.92 4.64 30.06
C ARG A 259 22.36 5.97 30.69
N ASN A 260 23.65 6.07 31.06
CA ASN A 260 24.20 7.20 31.81
C ASN A 260 25.44 7.82 31.13
N SER A 261 25.69 7.53 29.85
CA SER A 261 26.92 7.94 29.16
C SER A 261 26.62 8.41 27.74
N ASP A 262 27.43 9.35 27.24
CA ASP A 262 27.45 9.73 25.82
C ASP A 262 28.30 8.77 24.96
N THR A 263 28.66 7.61 25.51
CA THR A 263 29.24 6.50 24.76
C THR A 263 28.16 5.69 24.08
N ILE A 264 28.41 5.38 22.81
CA ILE A 264 27.56 4.49 22.02
C ILE A 264 27.65 3.08 22.63
N ALA A 265 26.50 2.47 22.84
CA ALA A 265 26.39 1.16 23.44
C ALA A 265 27.03 0.11 22.51
N PRO A 266 27.78 -0.86 23.06
CA PRO A 266 28.56 -1.81 22.27
C PRO A 266 27.71 -2.70 21.37
N TRP A 267 26.44 -2.92 21.72
CA TRP A 267 25.47 -3.69 20.94
C TRP A 267 24.79 -2.87 19.83
N PHE A 268 25.05 -1.56 19.72
CA PHE A 268 24.40 -0.71 18.73
C PHE A 268 25.31 -0.47 17.52
N HIS A 269 24.88 -0.93 16.35
CA HIS A 269 25.69 -0.94 15.13
C HIS A 269 25.28 0.11 14.09
N GLY A 270 24.24 0.91 14.37
CA GLY A 270 23.80 1.95 13.43
C GLY A 270 23.15 1.38 12.17
N ILE A 271 23.50 1.93 11.00
CA ILE A 271 22.90 1.60 9.71
C ILE A 271 23.67 0.44 9.07
N ILE A 272 23.31 -0.79 9.44
CA ILE A 272 23.84 -2.00 8.79
C ILE A 272 22.70 -2.85 8.22
N THR A 273 23.01 -3.56 7.15
CA THR A 273 22.09 -4.48 6.48
C THR A 273 21.85 -5.74 7.30
N ARG A 274 20.85 -6.53 6.90
CA ARG A 274 20.59 -7.83 7.51
C ARG A 274 21.80 -8.76 7.32
N GLU A 275 22.31 -8.84 6.10
CA GLU A 275 23.41 -9.72 5.71
C GLU A 275 24.70 -9.36 6.46
N GLU A 276 24.97 -8.07 6.65
CA GLU A 276 26.11 -7.61 7.48
C GLU A 276 25.95 -8.02 8.94
N SER A 277 24.73 -7.90 9.50
CA SER A 277 24.48 -8.35 10.88
C SER A 277 24.67 -9.85 11.07
N GLU A 278 24.25 -10.67 10.10
CA GLU A 278 24.44 -12.11 10.13
C GLU A 278 25.92 -12.47 10.02
N LYS A 279 26.70 -11.77 9.16
CA LYS A 279 28.15 -11.95 9.04
C LYS A 279 28.90 -11.63 10.34
N LEU A 280 28.50 -10.57 11.04
CA LEU A 280 29.08 -10.20 12.34
C LEU A 280 28.77 -11.25 13.42
N LEU A 281 27.56 -11.82 13.40
CA LEU A 281 27.13 -12.83 14.38
C LEU A 281 27.53 -14.27 14.02
N MET A 282 28.06 -14.51 12.82
CA MET A 282 28.31 -15.87 12.30
C MET A 282 29.37 -16.65 13.08
N ASN A 283 30.34 -15.96 13.66
CA ASN A 283 31.41 -16.58 14.46
C ASN A 283 31.25 -16.37 15.96
N GLU A 284 30.14 -15.75 16.39
CA GLU A 284 29.84 -15.48 17.78
C GLU A 284 29.07 -16.65 18.43
N ALA A 285 29.05 -16.69 19.77
CA ALA A 285 28.34 -17.71 20.54
C ALA A 285 26.81 -17.60 20.38
N GLU A 286 26.10 -18.72 20.60
CA GLU A 286 24.64 -18.66 20.75
C GLU A 286 24.25 -17.70 21.89
N GLY A 287 23.19 -16.91 21.71
CA GLY A 287 22.86 -15.85 22.65
C GLY A 287 23.43 -14.48 22.30
N SER A 288 24.37 -14.43 21.33
CA SER A 288 24.96 -13.17 20.88
C SER A 288 23.98 -12.35 20.07
N PHE A 289 24.02 -11.03 20.24
CA PHE A 289 23.08 -10.13 19.59
C PHE A 289 23.68 -8.76 19.24
N LEU A 290 23.01 -8.07 18.33
CA LEU A 290 23.23 -6.65 18.05
C LEU A 290 21.92 -5.97 17.64
N VAL A 291 21.90 -4.65 17.73
CA VAL A 291 20.79 -3.80 17.29
C VAL A 291 21.25 -2.88 16.17
N ARG A 292 20.44 -2.83 15.11
CA ARG A 292 20.65 -2.00 13.92
C ARG A 292 19.40 -1.19 13.58
N VAL A 293 19.55 -0.12 12.83
CA VAL A 293 18.42 0.64 12.28
C VAL A 293 17.65 -0.24 11.30
N SER A 294 16.31 -0.21 11.36
CA SER A 294 15.48 -1.04 10.50
C SER A 294 15.30 -0.42 9.11
N GLU A 295 15.48 -1.22 8.07
CA GLU A 295 15.17 -0.83 6.68
C GLU A 295 13.67 -0.96 6.34
N ARG A 296 12.89 -1.65 7.19
CA ARG A 296 11.51 -2.04 6.89
C ARG A 296 10.47 -1.22 7.63
N ILE A 297 10.81 -0.71 8.81
CA ILE A 297 9.90 0.03 9.68
C ILE A 297 10.62 1.25 10.25
N TRP A 298 9.84 2.21 10.74
CA TRP A 298 10.39 3.33 11.50
C TRP A 298 10.78 2.87 12.91
N GLY A 299 11.99 2.35 13.04
CA GLY A 299 12.48 1.78 14.30
C GLY A 299 13.79 1.00 14.12
N TYR A 300 13.95 -0.05 14.93
CA TYR A 300 15.17 -0.82 15.01
C TYR A 300 14.92 -2.30 14.72
N THR A 301 15.99 -3.05 14.55
CA THR A 301 15.95 -4.51 14.42
C THR A 301 17.02 -5.11 15.28
N LEU A 302 16.62 -6.01 16.19
CA LEU A 302 17.54 -6.82 16.97
C LEU A 302 17.84 -8.10 16.20
N SER A 303 19.11 -8.32 15.90
CA SER A 303 19.60 -9.53 15.23
C SER A 303 20.26 -10.41 16.28
N TYR A 304 19.85 -11.67 16.33
CA TYR A 304 20.18 -12.62 17.39
C TYR A 304 20.71 -13.93 16.82
N ARG A 305 21.78 -14.46 17.41
CA ARG A 305 22.39 -15.74 17.05
C ARG A 305 21.71 -16.90 17.79
N THR A 306 21.16 -17.84 17.02
CA THR A 306 20.63 -19.12 17.54
C THR A 306 21.60 -20.26 17.22
N ALA A 307 21.39 -21.43 17.84
CA ALA A 307 22.12 -22.65 17.50
C ALA A 307 22.08 -23.01 16.00
N SER A 308 20.96 -22.74 15.31
CA SER A 308 20.72 -23.18 13.93
C SER A 308 20.77 -22.05 12.88
N GLY A 309 21.08 -20.82 13.28
CA GLY A 309 21.07 -19.66 12.37
C GLY A 309 20.88 -18.33 13.08
N PHE A 310 20.00 -17.49 12.54
CA PHE A 310 19.76 -16.13 13.04
C PHE A 310 18.27 -15.82 13.15
N LYS A 311 17.90 -15.04 14.15
CA LYS A 311 16.56 -14.47 14.32
C LYS A 311 16.63 -12.95 14.29
N HIS A 312 15.61 -12.31 13.72
CA HIS A 312 15.52 -10.86 13.66
C HIS A 312 14.19 -10.40 14.22
N PHE A 313 14.25 -9.55 15.24
CA PHE A 313 13.08 -9.00 15.92
C PHE A 313 12.96 -7.52 15.59
N LEU A 314 11.80 -7.12 15.06
CA LEU A 314 11.51 -5.74 14.75
C LEU A 314 11.15 -4.99 16.03
N ILE A 315 11.73 -3.81 16.23
CA ILE A 315 11.50 -2.94 17.39
C ILE A 315 10.83 -1.66 16.88
N ASP A 316 9.62 -1.40 17.32
CA ASP A 316 8.93 -0.15 17.02
C ASP A 316 9.47 1.01 17.86
N ALA A 317 9.64 2.18 17.24
CA ALA A 317 10.05 3.42 17.88
C ALA A 317 9.09 4.60 17.56
N SER A 318 7.92 4.31 16.98
CA SER A 318 6.93 5.28 16.54
C SER A 318 6.34 6.15 17.67
N GLY A 319 6.29 5.62 18.90
CA GLY A 319 5.82 6.32 20.11
C GLY A 319 6.92 6.68 21.11
N ASP A 320 6.56 7.06 22.33
CA ASP A 320 7.51 7.41 23.40
C ASP A 320 8.07 6.17 24.14
N CYS A 321 8.05 5.02 23.47
CA CYS A 321 8.49 3.73 24.02
C CYS A 321 9.05 2.83 22.91
N TYR A 322 9.74 1.78 23.34
CA TYR A 322 10.30 0.73 22.50
C TYR A 322 9.67 -0.62 22.87
N ASN A 323 9.28 -1.40 21.89
CA ASN A 323 8.73 -2.75 22.07
C ASN A 323 8.95 -3.60 20.82
N PHE A 324 8.97 -4.93 20.99
CA PHE A 324 9.02 -5.86 19.88
C PHE A 324 7.66 -5.92 19.15
N LEU A 325 7.70 -5.96 17.82
CA LEU A 325 6.49 -6.12 17.00
C LEU A 325 6.12 -7.60 16.89
N GLY A 326 4.86 -7.92 17.25
CA GLY A 326 4.27 -9.24 17.03
C GLY A 326 4.74 -10.34 17.97
N VAL A 327 5.49 -10.00 19.02
CA VAL A 327 5.97 -10.97 20.02
C VAL A 327 5.39 -10.64 21.39
N ASP A 328 5.90 -9.59 22.04
CA ASP A 328 5.53 -9.20 23.40
C ASP A 328 4.96 -7.78 23.45
N GLN A 329 4.01 -7.54 24.36
CA GLN A 329 3.42 -6.21 24.59
C GLN A 329 4.22 -5.36 25.59
N ASN A 330 5.44 -5.80 25.96
CA ASN A 330 6.26 -5.13 26.95
C ASN A 330 6.86 -3.86 26.33
N ARG A 331 6.53 -2.71 26.93
CA ARG A 331 6.93 -1.38 26.47
C ARG A 331 8.00 -0.83 27.40
N HIS A 332 9.10 -0.37 26.81
CA HIS A 332 10.24 0.17 27.53
C HIS A 332 10.43 1.65 27.20
N ALA A 333 10.82 2.47 28.18
CA ALA A 333 11.05 3.89 27.98
C ALA A 333 12.28 4.16 27.08
N THR A 334 13.33 3.35 27.23
CA THR A 334 14.54 3.44 26.40
C THR A 334 14.88 2.11 25.75
N LEU A 335 15.62 2.16 24.64
CA LEU A 335 16.12 0.98 23.95
C LEU A 335 17.06 0.16 24.86
N THR A 336 17.86 0.84 25.68
CA THR A 336 18.73 0.20 26.68
C THR A 336 17.95 -0.57 27.73
N ASP A 337 16.79 -0.07 28.15
CA ASP A 337 15.91 -0.79 29.09
C ASP A 337 15.32 -2.04 28.47
N LEU A 338 14.93 -1.96 27.19
CA LEU A 338 14.44 -3.12 26.44
C LEU A 338 15.52 -4.21 26.36
N ILE A 339 16.75 -3.84 26.03
CA ILE A 339 17.86 -4.78 25.94
C ILE A 339 18.17 -5.40 27.31
N ASN A 340 18.28 -4.59 28.36
CA ASN A 340 18.60 -5.11 29.69
C ASN A 340 17.51 -6.03 30.24
N PHE A 341 16.23 -5.73 29.99
CA PHE A 341 15.13 -6.60 30.38
C PHE A 341 15.24 -7.99 29.74
N HIS A 342 15.50 -8.04 28.44
CA HIS A 342 15.58 -9.32 27.71
C HIS A 342 16.93 -10.05 27.88
N LYS A 343 17.81 -9.58 28.77
CA LYS A 343 18.94 -10.38 29.26
C LYS A 343 18.51 -11.41 30.29
N GLU A 344 17.44 -11.12 31.03
CA GLU A 344 16.90 -11.98 32.08
C GLU A 344 15.57 -12.63 31.65
N GLU A 345 14.81 -11.95 30.80
CA GLU A 345 13.51 -12.43 30.29
C GLU A 345 13.57 -12.84 28.81
N VAL A 346 12.89 -13.94 28.47
CA VAL A 346 12.88 -14.46 27.09
C VAL A 346 12.12 -13.52 26.16
N ILE A 347 12.59 -13.39 24.91
CA ILE A 347 11.94 -12.53 23.90
C ILE A 347 10.63 -13.13 23.40
N THR A 348 10.58 -14.44 23.15
CA THR A 348 9.35 -15.12 22.68
C THR A 348 8.97 -16.22 23.67
N THR A 349 7.67 -16.44 23.90
CA THR A 349 7.20 -17.51 24.79
C THR A 349 7.46 -18.93 24.27
N THR A 350 7.52 -19.09 22.95
CA THR A 350 7.82 -20.36 22.27
C THR A 350 9.33 -20.62 22.13
N GLY A 351 10.12 -19.56 22.08
CA GLY A 351 11.57 -19.62 22.01
C GLY A 351 12.21 -19.46 23.39
N LYS A 352 13.51 -19.74 23.46
CA LYS A 352 14.32 -19.53 24.68
C LYS A 352 15.36 -18.44 24.44
N GLU A 353 15.04 -17.46 23.59
CA GLU A 353 15.99 -16.41 23.23
C GLU A 353 16.17 -15.44 24.39
N LEU A 354 17.35 -15.49 25.00
CA LEU A 354 17.82 -14.56 26.03
C LEU A 354 19.03 -13.82 25.47
N LEU A 355 19.06 -12.50 25.65
CA LEU A 355 20.18 -11.68 25.21
C LEU A 355 21.38 -11.91 26.14
N GLN A 356 22.39 -12.64 25.66
CA GLN A 356 23.57 -12.97 26.46
C GLN A 356 24.71 -11.99 26.18
N GLU A 357 25.33 -12.12 25.01
CA GLU A 357 26.53 -11.35 24.67
C GLU A 357 26.23 -10.27 23.64
N ALA A 358 26.62 -9.03 23.96
CA ALA A 358 26.57 -7.93 23.01
C ALA A 358 27.71 -8.11 21.99
N CYS A 359 27.36 -8.34 20.72
CA CYS A 359 28.33 -8.33 19.63
C CYS A 359 28.89 -6.91 19.49
N LYS A 360 30.19 -6.76 19.75
CA LYS A 360 30.86 -5.46 19.75
C LYS A 360 31.20 -5.03 18.33
N GLN A 361 31.23 -3.73 18.09
CA GLN A 361 31.71 -3.20 16.82
C GLN A 361 33.20 -3.47 16.66
N THR A 362 33.59 -4.10 15.55
CA THR A 362 34.98 -4.45 15.24
C THR A 362 35.71 -3.38 14.42
N SER A 363 34.99 -2.38 13.90
CA SER A 363 35.54 -1.26 13.12
C SER A 363 35.35 0.05 13.87
N SER A 364 36.42 0.84 14.02
CA SER A 364 36.43 2.12 14.74
C SER A 364 35.60 3.22 14.09
N THR A 365 35.14 3.02 12.85
CA THR A 365 34.20 3.88 12.14
C THR A 365 32.87 3.15 12.02
N GLY A 366 32.04 3.22 13.06
CA GLY A 366 30.64 2.82 12.94
C GLY A 366 29.97 3.73 11.91
N ASP A 367 29.27 3.14 10.92
CA ASP A 367 28.48 3.91 9.97
C ASP A 367 27.20 4.38 10.67
N TYR A 368 27.36 5.46 11.43
CA TYR A 368 26.25 6.09 12.12
C TYR A 368 25.54 7.10 11.23
N GLY A 369 25.93 7.33 9.97
CA GLY A 369 25.18 8.15 9.00
C GLY A 369 24.52 9.44 9.52
N GLY A 370 25.13 10.18 10.45
CA GLY A 370 24.51 11.38 11.06
C GLY A 370 23.34 11.12 12.04
N LEU A 371 23.18 9.89 12.53
CA LEU A 371 22.22 9.48 13.57
C LEU A 371 22.52 10.13 14.92
N PHE A 372 23.76 10.56 15.13
CA PHE A 372 24.23 11.25 16.31
C PHE A 372 24.75 12.64 15.92
N PRO A 373 24.43 13.69 16.71
CA PRO A 373 24.80 15.07 16.42
C PRO A 373 26.31 15.34 16.47
#